data_AF-D7CCT6-F1
#
_entry.id   AF-D7CCT6-F1
#
_cell.length_a   1.000
_cell.length_b   1.000
_cell.length_c   1.000
_cell.angle_alpha   90.00
_cell.angle_beta   90.00
_cell.angle_gamma   90.00
#
_symmetry.space_group_name_H-M   'P 1'
#
loop_
_entity.id
_entity.type
_entity.pdbx_description
1 polymer ?
#
loop_
_entity_poly.entity_id
_entity_poly.type
_entity_poly.pdbx_seq_one_letter_code
_entity_poly.pdbx_strand_id
1 'polypeptide(L)' 'MSVEPVQSTRPSGEHVLYFDHGRGWLRYHFVPRTTDPQIVIDECYWQ' A
#
# COMPACT_ATOMS: atom_id res chain seq x y z
N MET A 1 1.80 -11.90 5.98
CA MET A 1 1.98 -10.59 5.32
C MET A 1 1.47 -10.75 3.90
N SER A 2 0.54 -9.90 3.46
CA SER A 2 -0.07 -9.97 2.13
C SER A 2 -0.28 -8.57 1.55
N VAL A 3 -0.20 -8.45 0.23
CA VAL A 3 -0.39 -7.20 -0.51
C VAL A 3 -1.44 -7.42 -1.58
N GLU A 4 -2.37 -6.48 -1.72
CA GLU A 4 -3.37 -6.49 -2.79
C GLU A 4 -3.64 -5.08 -3.32
N PRO A 5 -4.05 -4.93 -4.60
CA PRO A 5 -4.47 -3.64 -5.11
C PRO A 5 -5.82 -3.25 -4.50
N VAL A 6 -6.00 -1.96 -4.19
CA VAL A 6 -7.29 -1.42 -3.71
C VAL A 6 -8.38 -1.58 -4.79
N GLN A 7 -8.00 -1.48 -6.06
CA GLN A 7 -8.88 -1.69 -7.20
C GLN A 7 -8.29 -2.76 -8.12
N SER A 8 -8.98 -3.90 -8.24
CA SER A 8 -8.53 -5.01 -9.11
C SER A 8 -8.37 -4.61 -10.58
N THR A 9 -9.14 -3.61 -11.04
CA THR A 9 -9.07 -3.05 -12.40
C THR A 9 -7.94 -2.04 -12.59
N ARG A 10 -7.26 -1.63 -11.51
CA ARG A 10 -6.11 -0.72 -11.53
C ARG A 10 -4.96 -1.28 -10.68
N PRO A 11 -4.32 -2.38 -11.14
CA PRO A 11 -3.27 -3.06 -10.38
C PRO A 11 -2.03 -2.20 -10.12
N SER A 12 -1.83 -1.12 -10.88
CA SER A 12 -0.72 -0.18 -10.68
C SER A 12 -1.04 0.97 -9.72
N GLY A 13 -2.25 1.01 -9.16
CA GLY A 13 -2.74 2.09 -8.30
C GLY A 13 -2.32 1.94 -6.83
N GLU A 14 -3.19 2.37 -5.94
CA GLU A 14 -3.00 2.17 -4.50
C GLU A 14 -3.07 0.69 -4.14
N HIS A 15 -2.32 0.31 -3.11
CA HIS A 15 -2.22 -1.03 -2.57
C HIS A 15 -2.51 -1.01 -1.07
N VAL A 16 -3.01 -2.13 -0.57
CA VAL A 16 -3.12 -2.41 0.86
C VAL A 16 -2.11 -3.49 1.23
N LEU A 17 -1.31 -3.22 2.25
CA LEU A 17 -0.44 -4.19 2.88
C LEU A 17 -1.04 -4.57 4.24
N TYR A 18 -1.31 -5.86 4.43
CA TYR A 18 -1.74 -6.43 5.72
C TYR A 18 -0.54 -7.02 6.47
N PHE A 19 -0.42 -6.64 7.74
CA PHE A 19 0.65 -7.05 8.65
C PHE A 19 0.09 -7.44 10.02
N ASP A 20 0.99 -7.85 10.92
CA ASP A 20 0.66 -8.32 12.27
C ASP A 20 -0.49 -9.35 12.30
N HIS A 21 -0.39 -10.39 11.48
CA HIS A 21 -1.40 -11.45 11.35
C HIS A 21 -2.82 -10.93 11.05
N GLY A 22 -2.93 -9.80 10.34
CA GLY A 22 -4.22 -9.19 9.98
C GLY A 22 -4.73 -8.16 10.99
N ARG A 23 -3.95 -7.83 12.03
CA ARG A 23 -4.30 -6.79 13.03
C ARG A 23 -3.85 -5.38 12.63
N GLY A 24 -3.08 -5.27 11.56
CA GLY A 24 -2.65 -3.99 11.02
C GLY A 24 -2.74 -3.97 9.50
N TRP A 25 -2.99 -2.78 8.96
CA TRP A 25 -2.94 -2.55 7.52
C TRP A 25 -2.45 -1.15 7.22
N LEU A 26 -1.86 -0.98 6.04
CA LEU A 26 -1.51 0.33 5.50
C LEU A 26 -1.91 0.43 4.04
N ARG A 27 -2.45 1.59 3.65
CA ARG A 27 -2.76 1.94 2.27
C ARG A 27 -1.64 2.82 1.74
N TYR A 28 -1.11 2.47 0.57
CA TYR A 28 0.04 3.16 0.00
C TYR A 28 -0.02 3.22 -1.52
N HIS A 29 0.71 4.18 -2.09
CA HIS A 29 1.01 4.22 -3.52
C HIS A 29 2.50 4.38 -3.78
N PHE A 30 2.93 3.89 -4.94
CA PHE A 30 4.30 4.05 -5.42
C PHE A 30 4.38 5.27 -6.33
N VAL A 31 5.41 6.09 -6.13
CA VAL A 31 5.72 7.25 -6.97
C VAL A 31 6.95 6.91 -7.83
N PRO A 32 6.77 6.39 -9.07
CA PRO A 32 7.86 5.82 -9.88
C PRO A 32 8.71 6.85 -10.63
N ARG A 33 8.24 8.10 -10.80
CA ARG A 33 8.84 9.08 -11.73
C ARG A 33 9.53 10.24 -11.02
N THR A 34 10.21 9.96 -9.92
CA THR A 34 11.03 10.91 -9.15
C THR A 34 12.49 10.48 -9.18
N THR A 35 13.42 11.42 -8.95
CA THR A 35 14.87 11.12 -8.86
C THR A 35 15.18 10.04 -7.84
N ASP A 36 14.36 9.95 -6.80
CA ASP A 36 14.33 8.87 -5.83
C ASP A 36 12.90 8.32 -5.74
N PRO A 37 12.62 7.10 -6.23
CA PRO A 37 11.28 6.51 -6.17
C PRO A 37 10.83 6.25 -4.73
N GLN A 38 9.57 6.56 -4.43
CA GLN A 38 9.06 6.51 -3.05
C GLN A 38 7.81 5.65 -2.92
N ILE A 39 7.65 5.05 -1.74
CA ILE A 39 6.39 4.49 -1.26
C ILE A 39 5.79 5.51 -0.30
N VAL A 40 4.63 6.05 -0.66
CA VAL A 40 3.90 7.00 0.18
C VAL A 40 2.80 6.25 0.89
N ILE A 41 2.76 6.34 2.22
CA ILE A 41 1.70 5.75 3.04
C ILE A 41 0.60 6.80 3.18
N ASP A 42 -0.58 6.50 2.61
CA ASP A 42 -1.74 7.39 2.65
C ASP A 42 -2.52 7.21 3.97
N GLU A 43 -2.67 5.96 4.41
CA GLU A 43 -3.35 5.59 5.65
C GLU A 43 -2.63 4.44 6.34
N CYS A 44 -2.69 4.45 7.67
CA CYS A 44 -2.14 3.38 8.50
C CYS A 44 -3.10 3.10 9.66
N TYR A 45 -3.34 1.82 9.90
CA TYR A 45 -4.08 1.34 11.05
C TYR A 45 -3.27 0.26 11.77
N TRP A 46 -3.21 0.38 13.09
CA TRP A 46 -2.64 -0.62 13.98
C TRP A 46 -3.37 -0.57 15.32
N GLN A 47 -3.84 -1.72 15.79
CA GLN A 47 -4.44 -1.93 17.12
C GLN A 47 -3.47 -2.60 18.09
#